data_AF-A0A9W4I4K9-F1
#
_entry.id   AF-A0A9W4I4K9-F1
#
_cell.length_a   1.000
_cell.length_b   1.000
_cell.length_c   1.000
_cell.angle_alpha   90.00
_cell.angle_beta   90.00
_cell.angle_gamma   90.00
#
_symmetry.space_group_name_H-M   'P 1'
#
loop_
_entity.id
_entity.type
_entity.pdbx_description
1 polymer ?
#
loop_
_entity_poly.entity_id
_entity_poly.type
_entity_poly.pdbx_seq_one_letter_code
_entity_poly.pdbx_strand_id
1 'polypeptide(L)'
;MVPHFSLQMMNGCARLKTYYNGDCFDHRLIHHLSRQFEHVTQQFSTLPIPTAMSQLSFCSSFDRDRIMEWNSRPPPCVEDVITARFDMQVRSQPAAPAICSWDGNYTYQELHEYSNRLTQKIKSHIRDGQIVLLCFDKSAAAIISMIAVLRAGGACASTSSAHPIERQRAMFETCDAKMVLCSPN
;
A
#
# COMPACT_ATOMS: atom_id res chain seq x y z
N MET A 1 -31.60 -5.65 15.31
CA MET A 1 -32.54 -4.55 15.02
C MET A 1 -31.92 -3.70 13.93
N VAL A 2 -32.62 -3.39 12.83
CA VAL A 2 -32.06 -2.65 11.68
C VAL A 2 -32.60 -1.21 11.72
N PRO A 3 -31.81 -0.18 11.37
CA PRO A 3 -32.32 1.19 11.25
C PRO A 3 -33.46 1.25 10.23
N HIS A 4 -34.56 1.91 10.60
CA HIS A 4 -35.74 2.08 9.77
C HIS A 4 -35.79 3.53 9.24
N PHE A 5 -35.84 3.67 7.92
CA PHE A 5 -35.92 4.95 7.22
C PHE A 5 -37.32 5.11 6.62
N SER A 6 -37.98 6.23 6.93
CA SER A 6 -39.33 6.55 6.46
C SER A 6 -39.33 7.91 5.74
N LEU A 7 -39.70 7.92 4.46
CA LEU A 7 -39.83 9.13 3.64
C LEU A 7 -41.29 9.54 3.55
N GLN A 8 -41.61 10.77 3.95
CA GLN A 8 -42.95 11.35 3.91
C GLN A 8 -42.97 12.59 3.02
N MET A 9 -43.87 12.64 2.03
CA MET A 9 -44.08 13.83 1.19
C MET A 9 -45.13 14.74 1.84
N MET A 10 -44.80 16.01 2.05
CA MET A 10 -45.69 17.00 2.67
C MET A 10 -45.53 18.35 1.96
N ASN A 11 -46.60 18.88 1.36
CA ASN A 11 -46.66 20.21 0.75
C ASN A 11 -45.49 20.54 -0.21
N GLY A 12 -45.14 19.60 -1.09
CA GLY A 12 -44.03 19.78 -2.03
C GLY A 12 -42.63 19.57 -1.42
N CYS A 13 -42.53 19.26 -0.13
CA CYS A 13 -41.28 18.89 0.54
C CYS A 13 -41.23 17.39 0.86
N ALA A 14 -40.03 16.82 0.88
CA ALA A 14 -39.78 15.46 1.36
C ALA A 14 -39.18 15.51 2.77
N ARG A 15 -39.68 14.68 3.69
CA ARG A 15 -39.17 14.55 5.06
C ARG A 15 -38.71 13.12 5.30
N LEU A 16 -37.42 12.95 5.59
CA LEU A 16 -36.85 11.67 6.03
C LEU A 16 -36.88 11.59 7.55
N LYS A 17 -37.48 10.52 8.10
CA LYS A 17 -37.42 10.16 9.52
C LYS A 17 -36.65 8.86 9.67
N THR A 18 -35.71 8.83 10.60
CA THR A 18 -34.86 7.67 10.84
C THR A 18 -35.05 7.19 12.28
N TYR A 19 -35.41 5.92 12.44
CA TYR A 19 -35.61 5.27 13.74
C TYR A 19 -34.58 4.16 13.91
N TYR A 20 -33.86 4.16 15.03
CA TYR A 20 -32.78 3.20 15.28
C TYR A 20 -32.56 3.05 16.79
N ASN A 21 -31.92 1.95 17.18
CA ASN A 21 -31.48 1.73 18.56
C ASN A 21 -30.09 2.37 18.77
N GLY A 22 -29.98 3.34 19.67
CA GLY A 22 -28.73 4.02 20.00
C GLY A 22 -27.67 3.13 20.66
N ASP A 23 -28.08 2.01 21.27
CA ASP A 23 -27.16 1.02 21.84
C ASP A 23 -26.51 0.13 20.76
N CYS A 24 -27.14 0.05 19.58
CA CYS A 24 -26.67 -0.77 18.47
C CYS A 24 -26.00 0.04 17.35
N PHE A 25 -26.30 1.33 17.23
CA PHE A 25 -25.81 2.17 16.14
C PHE A 25 -25.32 3.52 16.63
N ASP A 26 -24.11 3.88 16.21
CA ASP A 26 -23.56 5.22 16.40
C ASP A 26 -24.45 6.25 15.69
N HIS A 27 -24.82 7.30 16.42
CA HIS A 27 -25.57 8.43 15.88
C HIS A 27 -24.90 9.04 14.64
N ARG A 28 -23.55 9.10 14.62
CA ARG A 28 -22.78 9.61 13.48
C ARG A 28 -23.02 8.79 12.22
N LEU A 29 -23.01 7.46 12.35
CA LEU A 29 -23.29 6.55 11.25
C LEU A 29 -24.70 6.77 10.69
N ILE A 30 -25.70 6.88 11.57
CA ILE A 30 -27.09 7.10 11.14
C ILE A 30 -27.27 8.46 10.47
N HIS A 31 -26.61 9.50 10.98
CA HIS A 31 -26.60 10.81 10.33
C HIS A 31 -25.99 10.73 8.93
N HIS A 32 -24.85 10.04 8.76
CA HIS A 32 -24.21 9.86 7.46
C HIS A 32 -25.12 9.11 6.48
N LEU A 33 -25.71 7.98 6.90
CA LEU A 33 -26.63 7.21 6.06
C LEU A 33 -27.87 8.03 5.65
N SER A 34 -28.37 8.88 6.56
CA SER A 34 -29.50 9.77 6.26
C SER A 34 -29.13 10.80 5.19
N ARG A 35 -27.90 11.34 5.21
CA ARG A 35 -27.38 12.25 4.17
C ARG A 35 -27.17 11.57 2.82
N GLN A 36 -26.69 10.33 2.82
CA GLN A 36 -26.55 9.53 1.60
C GLN A 36 -27.92 9.23 0.98
N PHE A 37 -28.90 8.87 1.80
CA PHE A 37 -30.27 8.62 1.34
C PHE A 37 -30.89 9.89 0.72
N GLU A 38 -30.73 11.04 1.39
CA GLU A 38 -31.14 12.35 0.87
C GLU A 38 -30.49 12.63 -0.50
N HIS A 39 -29.18 12.43 -0.61
CA HIS A 39 -28.42 12.66 -1.84
C HIS A 39 -28.87 11.78 -3.02
N VAL A 40 -29.09 10.48 -2.77
CA VAL A 40 -29.57 9.56 -3.81
C VAL A 40 -30.99 9.92 -4.23
N THR A 41 -31.85 10.29 -3.28
CA THR A 41 -33.24 10.68 -3.57
C THR A 41 -33.30 11.94 -4.44
N GLN A 42 -32.44 12.93 -4.17
CA GLN A 42 -32.35 14.15 -4.97
C GLN A 42 -31.90 13.87 -6.42
N GLN A 43 -31.03 12.89 -6.65
CA GLN A 43 -30.58 12.54 -8.00
C GLN A 43 -31.71 12.06 -8.92
N PHE A 44 -32.73 11.39 -8.37
CA PHE A 44 -33.90 11.00 -9.17
C PHE A 44 -34.74 12.19 -9.66
N SER A 45 -34.62 13.36 -9.00
CA SER A 45 -35.33 14.57 -9.42
C SER A 45 -34.60 15.38 -10.50
N THR A 46 -33.29 15.15 -10.68
CA THR A 46 -32.45 15.93 -11.58
C THR A 46 -31.97 15.13 -12.78
N LEU A 47 -31.88 13.80 -12.69
CA LEU A 47 -31.43 12.94 -13.78
C LEU A 47 -32.60 12.56 -14.71
N PRO A 48 -32.36 12.48 -16.03
CA PRO A 48 -33.39 12.12 -16.99
C PRO A 48 -33.81 10.65 -16.84
N ILE A 49 -35.10 10.36 -16.99
CA ILE A 49 -35.60 8.98 -16.95
C ILE A 49 -35.76 8.46 -18.38
N PRO A 50 -35.19 7.29 -18.74
CA PRO A 50 -34.50 6.33 -17.87
C PRO A 50 -33.02 6.67 -17.59
N THR A 51 -32.60 6.47 -16.33
CA THR A 51 -31.18 6.53 -15.89
C THR A 51 -30.76 5.15 -15.39
N ALA A 52 -29.55 4.70 -15.73
CA ALA A 52 -29.02 3.43 -15.22
C ALA A 52 -28.61 3.56 -13.75
N MET A 53 -28.89 2.56 -12.91
CA MET A 53 -28.54 2.60 -11.48
C MET A 53 -27.04 2.81 -11.21
N SER A 54 -26.17 2.36 -12.12
CA SER A 54 -24.72 2.56 -12.04
C SER A 54 -24.29 4.03 -12.17
N GLN A 55 -25.18 4.91 -12.65
CA GLN A 55 -24.93 6.35 -12.78
C GLN A 55 -25.28 7.13 -11.51
N LEU A 56 -25.93 6.49 -10.52
CA LEU A 56 -26.22 7.12 -9.23
C LEU A 56 -24.97 7.18 -8.36
N SER A 57 -24.68 8.34 -7.81
CA SER A 57 -23.62 8.52 -6.83
C SER A 57 -24.18 8.32 -5.42
N PHE A 58 -23.66 7.34 -4.68
CA PHE A 58 -24.02 7.17 -3.26
C PHE A 58 -23.25 8.13 -2.34
N CYS A 59 -22.10 8.63 -2.82
CA CYS A 59 -21.22 9.51 -2.06
C CYS A 59 -21.71 10.96 -2.12
N SER A 60 -22.35 11.40 -1.04
CA SER A 60 -22.85 12.77 -0.88
C SER A 60 -21.72 13.79 -0.80
N SER A 61 -22.03 15.08 -0.91
CA SER A 61 -21.05 16.14 -0.67
C SER A 61 -20.46 16.06 0.75
N PHE A 62 -21.30 15.76 1.74
CA PHE A 62 -20.87 15.56 3.13
C PHE A 62 -19.82 14.44 3.26
N ASP A 63 -20.00 13.33 2.53
CA ASP A 63 -19.02 12.23 2.53
C ASP A 63 -17.70 12.65 1.89
N ARG A 64 -17.76 13.39 0.77
CA ARG A 64 -16.57 13.90 0.09
C ARG A 64 -15.80 14.87 0.97
N ASP A 65 -16.49 15.79 1.63
CA ASP A 65 -15.87 16.75 2.54
C ASP A 65 -15.16 16.03 3.69
N ARG A 66 -15.77 14.97 4.25
CA ARG A 66 -15.15 14.13 5.28
C ARG A 66 -13.93 13.37 4.77
N ILE A 67 -14.01 12.79 3.57
CA ILE A 67 -12.87 12.12 2.94
C ILE A 67 -11.73 13.12 2.71
N MET A 68 -12.03 14.33 2.24
CA MET A 68 -11.04 15.39 2.04
C MET A 68 -10.43 15.85 3.37
N GLU A 69 -11.23 15.95 4.43
CA GLU A 69 -10.76 16.27 5.78
C GLU A 69 -9.79 15.20 6.29
N TRP A 70 -10.10 13.91 6.11
CA TRP A 70 -9.21 12.81 6.47
C TRP A 70 -7.88 12.84 5.71
N ASN A 71 -7.90 13.34 4.46
CA ASN A 71 -6.72 13.46 3.61
C ASN A 71 -6.11 14.88 3.62
N SER A 72 -6.54 15.77 4.53
CA SER A 72 -6.16 17.20 4.52
C SER A 72 -4.70 17.46 4.83
N ARG A 73 -3.99 16.47 5.39
CA ARG A 73 -2.58 16.56 5.76
C ARG A 73 -1.83 15.36 5.19
N PRO A 74 -1.59 15.31 3.87
CA PRO A 74 -0.73 14.28 3.31
C PRO A 74 0.68 14.44 3.89
N PRO A 75 1.40 13.33 4.16
CA PRO A 75 2.80 13.42 4.53
C PRO A 75 3.58 14.13 3.41
N PRO A 76 4.63 14.90 3.74
CA PRO A 76 5.45 15.55 2.72
C PRO A 76 6.05 14.50 1.79
N CYS A 77 5.94 14.75 0.48
CA CYS A 77 6.67 13.95 -0.50
C CYS A 77 8.17 14.24 -0.35
N VAL A 78 8.97 13.18 -0.28
CA VAL A 78 10.43 13.29 -0.24
C VAL A 78 10.96 12.69 -1.55
N GLU A 79 11.49 13.55 -2.42
CA GLU A 79 12.19 13.13 -3.63
C GLU A 79 13.63 12.73 -3.29
N ASP A 80 13.80 11.48 -2.83
CA ASP A 80 15.10 10.94 -2.48
C ASP A 80 15.16 9.43 -2.80
N VAL A 81 16.37 8.91 -2.96
CA VAL A 81 16.61 7.49 -3.24
C VAL A 81 17.01 6.80 -1.95
N ILE A 82 16.38 5.67 -1.65
CA ILE A 82 16.61 4.95 -0.39
C ILE A 82 18.08 4.55 -0.18
N THR A 83 18.82 4.31 -1.28
CA THR A 83 20.26 4.00 -1.26
C THR A 83 21.10 5.22 -0.91
N ALA A 84 20.73 6.43 -1.36
CA ALA A 84 21.39 7.67 -0.98
C ALA A 84 21.16 8.00 0.51
N ARG A 85 19.94 7.79 1.00
CA ARG A 85 19.62 7.86 2.45
C ARG A 85 20.45 6.88 3.27
N PHE A 86 20.58 5.65 2.79
CA PHE A 86 21.44 4.64 3.41
C PHE A 86 22.90 5.10 3.45
N ASP A 87 23.44 5.64 2.36
CA ASP A 87 24.83 6.13 2.30
C ASP A 87 25.09 7.30 3.26
N MET A 88 24.12 8.19 3.44
CA MET A 88 24.20 9.25 4.45
C MET A 88 24.27 8.67 5.87
N GLN A 89 23.47 7.64 6.16
CA GLN A 89 23.49 6.99 7.47
C GLN A 89 24.81 6.25 7.72
N VAL A 90 25.38 5.60 6.70
CA VAL A 90 26.70 4.95 6.77
C VAL A 90 27.79 5.95 7.12
N ARG A 91 27.78 7.15 6.52
CA ARG A 91 28.76 8.21 6.84
C ARG A 91 28.56 8.80 8.24
N SER A 92 27.31 8.92 8.68
CA SER A 92 26.96 9.50 9.98
C SER A 92 27.28 8.57 11.15
N GLN A 93 27.02 7.27 10.99
CA GLN A 93 27.12 6.30 12.08
C GLN A 93 27.71 4.95 11.60
N PRO A 94 28.96 4.94 11.12
CA PRO A 94 29.54 3.75 10.47
C PRO A 94 29.61 2.52 11.38
N ALA A 95 29.96 2.71 12.65
CA ALA A 95 30.10 1.64 13.64
C ALA A 95 28.79 1.27 14.36
N ALA A 96 27.68 1.97 14.10
CA ALA A 96 26.41 1.66 14.73
C ALA A 96 25.83 0.36 14.14
N PRO A 97 25.10 -0.44 14.95
CA PRO A 97 24.46 -1.67 14.46
C PRO A 97 23.39 -1.33 13.41
N ALA A 98 23.49 -1.95 12.23
CA ALA A 98 22.53 -1.82 11.14
C ALA A 98 21.65 -3.06 10.99
N ILE A 99 22.21 -4.25 11.21
CA ILE A 99 21.48 -5.52 11.21
C ILE A 99 21.82 -6.26 12.50
N CYS A 100 20.78 -6.71 13.20
CA CYS A 100 20.88 -7.70 14.27
C CYS A 100 20.04 -8.91 13.89
N SER A 101 20.70 -9.98 13.47
CA SER A 101 20.05 -11.19 12.97
C SER A 101 20.68 -12.44 13.60
N TRP A 102 19.97 -13.57 13.49
CA TRP A 102 20.44 -14.87 13.98
C TRP A 102 21.67 -15.37 13.22
N ASP A 103 21.85 -14.96 11.96
CA ASP A 103 22.96 -15.33 11.07
C ASP A 103 24.12 -14.32 11.08
N GLY A 104 24.01 -13.23 11.86
CA GLY A 104 25.07 -12.25 12.01
C GLY A 104 24.58 -10.87 12.45
N ASN A 105 25.50 -10.12 13.05
CA ASN A 105 25.33 -8.70 13.33
C ASN A 105 26.26 -7.92 12.39
N TYR A 106 25.73 -6.84 11.81
CA TYR A 106 26.49 -6.00 10.90
C TYR A 106 26.30 -4.54 11.29
N THR A 107 27.41 -3.81 11.34
CA THR A 107 27.41 -2.36 11.41
C THR A 107 26.98 -1.74 10.08
N TYR A 108 26.68 -0.44 10.05
CA TYR A 108 26.36 0.26 8.80
C TYR A 108 27.53 0.19 7.80
N GLN A 109 28.77 0.32 8.27
CA GLN A 109 29.95 0.22 7.42
C GLN A 109 30.08 -1.18 6.79
N GLU A 110 29.95 -2.25 7.59
CA GLU A 110 30.04 -3.62 7.08
C GLU A 110 28.91 -3.91 6.08
N LEU A 111 27.67 -3.53 6.41
CA LEU A 111 26.53 -3.68 5.50
C LEU A 111 26.78 -2.94 4.18
N HIS A 112 27.34 -1.74 4.23
CA HIS A 112 27.72 -0.97 3.05
C HIS A 112 28.74 -1.72 2.18
N GLU A 113 29.80 -2.25 2.80
CA GLU A 113 30.88 -2.97 2.11
C GLU A 113 30.38 -4.26 1.45
N TYR A 114 29.62 -5.10 2.17
CA TYR A 114 29.07 -6.35 1.63
C TYR A 114 28.08 -6.09 0.50
N SER A 115 27.14 -5.14 0.69
CA SER A 115 26.16 -4.81 -0.35
C SER A 115 26.81 -4.16 -1.57
N ASN A 116 27.81 -3.29 -1.40
CA ASN A 116 28.55 -2.70 -2.51
C ASN A 116 29.34 -3.77 -3.29
N ARG A 117 30.01 -4.69 -2.60
CA ARG A 117 30.71 -5.80 -3.25
C ARG A 117 29.76 -6.68 -4.07
N LEU A 118 28.57 -6.96 -3.56
CA LEU A 118 27.54 -7.69 -4.31
C LEU A 118 27.02 -6.87 -5.49
N THR A 119 26.77 -5.57 -5.31
CA THR A 119 26.35 -4.63 -6.38
C THR A 119 27.30 -4.72 -7.57
N GLN A 120 28.61 -4.67 -7.33
CA GLN A 120 29.60 -4.73 -8.41
C GLN A 120 29.56 -6.04 -9.21
N LYS A 121 29.15 -7.16 -8.58
CA LYS A 121 29.02 -8.46 -9.25
C LYS A 121 27.75 -8.56 -10.09
N ILE A 122 26.68 -7.87 -9.71
CA ILE A 122 25.35 -8.05 -10.32
C ILE A 122 24.98 -6.91 -11.28
N LYS A 123 25.61 -5.73 -11.17
CA LYS A 123 25.25 -4.53 -11.94
C LYS A 123 25.26 -4.72 -13.47
N SER A 124 26.16 -5.57 -14.00
CA SER A 124 26.23 -5.84 -15.44
C SER A 124 25.10 -6.75 -15.95
N HIS A 125 24.37 -7.38 -15.04
CA HIS A 125 23.28 -8.32 -15.34
C HIS A 125 21.90 -7.71 -15.12
N ILE A 126 21.84 -6.48 -14.59
CA ILE A 126 20.61 -5.79 -14.23
C ILE A 126 20.46 -4.57 -15.14
N ARG A 127 19.29 -4.46 -15.78
CA ARG A 127 18.85 -3.25 -16.45
C ARG A 127 18.06 -2.38 -15.49
N ASP A 128 17.99 -1.08 -15.75
CA ASP A 128 17.20 -0.15 -14.95
C ASP A 128 15.74 -0.59 -14.85
N GLY A 129 15.23 -0.67 -13.61
CA GLY A 129 13.87 -1.10 -13.30
C GLY A 129 13.62 -2.61 -13.43
N GLN A 130 14.62 -3.41 -13.79
CA GLN A 130 14.47 -4.87 -13.90
C GLN A 130 14.20 -5.49 -12.53
N ILE A 131 13.20 -6.35 -12.46
CA ILE A 131 12.89 -7.11 -11.24
C ILE A 131 13.90 -8.25 -11.08
N VAL A 132 14.53 -8.29 -9.91
CA VAL A 132 15.37 -9.40 -9.44
C VAL A 132 14.63 -10.10 -8.30
N LEU A 133 14.46 -11.40 -8.43
CA LEU A 133 13.85 -12.20 -7.37
C LEU A 133 14.88 -12.48 -6.27
N LEU A 134 14.47 -12.27 -5.02
CA LEU A 134 15.23 -12.60 -3.82
C LEU A 134 14.59 -13.83 -3.17
N CYS A 135 15.28 -14.96 -3.23
CA CYS A 135 14.87 -16.22 -2.61
C CYS A 135 15.75 -16.52 -1.40
N PHE A 136 15.44 -15.86 -0.28
CA PHE A 136 16.16 -16.02 0.98
C PHE A 136 15.16 -16.18 2.11
N ASP A 137 15.51 -16.96 3.12
CA ASP A 137 14.87 -16.84 4.42
C ASP A 137 15.21 -15.48 5.07
N LYS A 138 14.47 -15.12 6.12
CA LYS A 138 14.72 -13.90 6.90
C LYS A 138 16.14 -13.97 7.49
N SER A 139 17.06 -13.22 6.89
CA SER A 139 18.51 -13.32 7.11
C SER A 139 19.19 -11.98 6.81
N ALA A 140 20.42 -11.79 7.28
CA ALA A 140 21.24 -10.65 6.91
C ALA A 140 21.56 -10.66 5.40
N ALA A 141 21.75 -11.84 4.82
CA ALA A 141 21.98 -12.03 3.38
C ALA A 141 20.83 -11.48 2.52
N ALA A 142 19.58 -11.61 2.98
CA ALA A 142 18.41 -11.06 2.29
C ALA A 142 18.48 -9.52 2.20
N ILE A 143 18.85 -8.86 3.29
CA ILE A 143 18.96 -7.39 3.36
C ILE A 143 20.16 -6.89 2.54
N ILE A 144 21.31 -7.56 2.65
CA ILE A 144 22.50 -7.28 1.83
C ILE A 144 22.14 -7.35 0.33
N SER A 145 21.42 -8.40 -0.06
CA SER A 145 20.98 -8.61 -1.45
C SER A 145 19.99 -7.55 -1.93
N MET A 146 19.04 -7.17 -1.08
CA MET A 146 18.07 -6.11 -1.38
C MET A 146 18.76 -4.76 -1.65
N ILE A 147 19.67 -4.34 -0.76
CA ILE A 147 20.43 -3.09 -0.96
C ILE A 147 21.29 -3.17 -2.23
N ALA A 148 21.90 -4.32 -2.51
CA ALA A 148 22.73 -4.50 -3.70
C ALA A 148 21.93 -4.38 -5.00
N VAL A 149 20.74 -4.98 -5.07
CA VAL A 149 19.86 -4.89 -6.25
C VAL A 149 19.38 -3.46 -6.46
N LEU A 150 18.93 -2.78 -5.39
CA LEU A 150 18.50 -1.39 -5.46
C LEU A 150 19.63 -0.46 -5.95
N ARG A 151 20.85 -0.68 -5.47
CA ARG A 151 22.04 0.06 -5.94
C ARG A 151 22.41 -0.24 -7.38
N ALA A 152 22.13 -1.45 -7.86
CA ALA A 152 22.33 -1.83 -9.25
C ALA A 152 21.27 -1.28 -10.21
N GLY A 153 20.29 -0.51 -9.71
CA GLY A 153 19.19 0.05 -10.52
C GLY A 153 18.00 -0.90 -10.71
N GLY A 154 18.02 -2.05 -10.06
CA GLY A 154 16.94 -3.05 -10.13
C GLY A 154 15.86 -2.86 -9.07
N ALA A 155 14.74 -3.56 -9.25
CA ALA A 155 13.69 -3.71 -8.25
C ALA A 155 13.77 -5.10 -7.61
N CYS A 156 13.40 -5.20 -6.33
CA CYS A 156 13.43 -6.47 -5.60
C CYS A 156 12.02 -7.04 -5.46
N ALA A 157 11.85 -8.34 -5.73
CA ALA A 157 10.66 -9.08 -5.34
C ALA A 157 11.06 -10.31 -4.51
N SER A 158 10.50 -10.46 -3.31
CA SER A 158 10.85 -11.56 -2.42
C SER A 158 10.00 -12.80 -2.69
N THR A 159 10.63 -13.96 -2.73
CA THR A 159 10.00 -15.29 -2.74
C THR A 159 10.61 -16.16 -1.64
N SER A 160 9.96 -17.28 -1.32
CA SER A 160 10.46 -18.25 -0.34
C SER A 160 10.72 -19.60 -1.01
N SER A 161 11.82 -20.23 -0.61
CA SER A 161 12.16 -21.61 -0.98
C SER A 161 11.11 -22.62 -0.49
N ALA A 162 10.36 -22.29 0.57
CA ALA A 162 9.29 -23.12 1.12
C ALA A 162 8.01 -23.16 0.26
N HIS A 163 7.88 -22.27 -0.74
CA HIS A 163 6.78 -22.34 -1.67
C HIS A 163 6.93 -23.56 -2.62
N PRO A 164 5.81 -24.20 -3.01
CA PRO A 164 5.82 -25.21 -4.06
C PRO A 164 6.46 -24.67 -5.36
N ILE A 165 7.08 -25.56 -6.13
CA ILE A 165 7.79 -25.21 -7.38
C ILE A 165 6.85 -24.48 -8.35
N GLU A 166 5.58 -24.86 -8.42
CA GLU A 166 4.58 -24.21 -9.26
C GLU A 166 4.38 -22.74 -8.89
N ARG A 167 4.37 -22.43 -7.58
CA ARG A 167 4.23 -21.05 -7.09
C ARG A 167 5.49 -20.23 -7.38
N GLN A 168 6.67 -20.83 -7.27
CA GLN A 168 7.93 -20.18 -7.60
C GLN A 168 8.02 -19.87 -9.11
N ARG A 169 7.63 -20.81 -9.97
CA ARG A 169 7.53 -20.61 -11.42
C ARG A 169 6.55 -19.50 -11.78
N ALA A 170 5.35 -19.52 -11.18
CA ALA A 170 4.36 -18.47 -11.41
C ALA A 170 4.88 -17.08 -11.00
N MET A 171 5.64 -16.97 -9.90
CA MET A 171 6.27 -15.69 -9.52
C MET A 171 7.35 -15.27 -10.53
N PHE A 172 8.19 -16.19 -10.98
CA PHE A 172 9.21 -15.92 -11.99
C PHE A 172 8.59 -15.38 -13.29
N GLU A 173 7.54 -16.02 -13.77
CA GLU A 173 6.79 -15.61 -14.97
C GLU A 173 6.07 -14.28 -14.77
N THR A 174 5.38 -14.08 -13.63
CA THR A 174 4.63 -12.84 -13.35
C THR A 174 5.56 -11.63 -13.24
N CYS A 175 6.77 -11.83 -12.71
CA CYS A 175 7.76 -10.76 -12.53
C CYS A 175 8.62 -10.51 -13.78
N ASP A 176 8.51 -11.31 -14.84
CA ASP A 176 9.48 -11.36 -15.97
C ASP A 176 10.95 -11.31 -15.46
N ALA A 177 11.21 -12.02 -14.37
CA ALA A 177 12.48 -11.94 -13.69
C ALA A 177 13.54 -12.68 -14.54
N LYS A 178 14.68 -12.04 -14.81
CA LYS A 178 15.79 -12.67 -15.55
C LYS A 178 16.95 -13.10 -14.64
N MET A 179 16.81 -12.82 -13.35
CA MET A 179 17.82 -13.08 -12.34
C MET A 179 17.15 -13.39 -11.01
N VAL A 180 17.72 -14.37 -10.31
CA VAL A 180 17.36 -14.73 -8.94
C VAL A 180 18.63 -14.70 -8.09
N LEU A 181 18.56 -14.09 -6.91
CA LEU A 181 19.55 -14.24 -5.86
C LEU A 181 18.97 -15.18 -4.80
N CYS A 182 19.72 -16.20 -4.40
CA CYS A 182 19.29 -17.18 -3.41
C CYS A 182 20.38 -17.54 -2.41
N SER A 183 19.97 -18.08 -1.26
CA SER A 183 20.91 -18.74 -0.35
C SER A 183 21.47 -20.02 -1.01
N PRO A 184 22.72 -20.39 -0.70
CA PRO A 184 23.31 -21.62 -1.23
C PRO A 184 22.67 -22.92 -0.73
N ASN A 185 21.65 -22.87 0.13
CA ASN A 185 20.79 -23.98 0.53
C ASN A 185 19.40 -23.45 0.92
#